data_AF-A0AAR2JNW8-F1
#
_entry.id   AF-A0AAR2JNW8-F1
#
_cell.length_a   1.000
_cell.length_b   1.000
_cell.length_c   1.000
_cell.angle_alpha   90.00
_cell.angle_beta   90.00
_cell.angle_gamma   90.00
#
_symmetry.space_group_name_H-M   'P 1'
#
loop_
_entity.id
_entity.type
_entity.pdbx_description
1 polymer ?
#
loop_
_entity_poly.entity_id
_entity_poly.type
_entity_poly.pdbx_seq_one_letter_code
_entity_poly.pdbx_strand_id
1 'polypeptide(L)'
;MTSAASFTANQMDDVSDYLWNNSLDLAKETLHLEFLNKLKSYTMKAERYLKFTLQDMVYLDGVTAMLKEMSEKVTEPEDLKVFIEGRHSSYKKFRDSCLQSLSIKDLNSIEPMPAMQKYLDTYREVMKESDPVYFVVALLPCPRAWSWIAQNLQLPKHSVHYIRKSDSESGQSEKHYRPILNKYLNSTEKLQKANDIFRRQMQNEHDFFYTS
;
A
#
# COMPACT_ATOMS: atom_id res chain seq x y z
N MET A 1 34.12 30.73 3.67
CA MET A 1 33.82 30.17 2.34
C MET A 1 33.42 28.72 2.54
N THR A 2 32.13 28.48 2.71
CA THR A 2 31.55 27.15 2.92
C THR A 2 31.40 26.48 1.56
N SER A 3 32.15 25.40 1.37
CA SER A 3 32.08 24.56 0.17
C SER A 3 30.68 23.97 0.04
N ALA A 4 29.98 24.35 -1.02
CA ALA A 4 28.76 23.70 -1.44
C ALA A 4 29.12 22.27 -1.90
N ALA A 5 28.65 21.27 -1.16
CA ALA A 5 28.77 19.89 -1.59
C ALA A 5 27.97 19.71 -2.89
N SER A 6 28.70 19.50 -3.99
CA SER A 6 28.15 19.15 -5.29
C SER A 6 27.47 17.78 -5.20
N PHE A 7 26.16 17.75 -5.46
CA PHE A 7 25.41 16.50 -5.64
C PHE A 7 25.86 15.88 -6.97
N THR A 8 26.74 14.89 -6.92
CA THR A 8 27.11 14.09 -8.10
C THR A 8 26.06 13.00 -8.30
N ALA A 9 25.47 12.98 -9.49
CA ALA A 9 24.33 12.18 -9.92
C ALA A 9 24.61 10.66 -10.06
N ASN A 10 25.16 10.00 -9.04
CA ASN A 10 25.48 8.57 -9.09
C ASN A 10 25.19 7.76 -7.80
N GLN A 11 24.32 8.26 -6.91
CA GLN A 11 23.87 7.55 -5.70
C GLN A 11 22.45 7.94 -5.30
N MET A 12 21.47 7.79 -6.19
CA MET A 12 20.12 7.51 -5.68
C MET A 12 20.03 5.99 -5.58
N ASP A 13 20.19 5.48 -4.36
CA ASP A 13 19.58 4.20 -4.00
C ASP A 13 18.16 4.20 -4.57
N ASP A 14 17.74 3.08 -5.15
CA ASP A 14 16.45 2.92 -5.81
C ASP A 14 15.31 3.66 -5.05
N VAL A 15 14.51 4.46 -5.77
CA VAL A 15 13.50 5.33 -5.13
C VAL A 15 12.58 4.55 -4.20
N SER A 16 12.19 3.32 -4.58
CA SER A 16 11.37 2.45 -3.72
C SER A 16 12.07 2.19 -2.39
N ASP A 17 13.36 1.86 -2.43
CA ASP A 17 14.17 1.58 -1.24
C ASP A 17 14.41 2.82 -0.39
N TYR A 18 14.66 3.97 -1.01
CA TYR A 18 14.72 5.25 -0.30
C TYR A 18 13.43 5.55 0.47
N LEU A 19 12.27 5.47 -0.19
CA LEU A 19 10.97 5.73 0.43
C LEU A 19 10.69 4.77 1.59
N TRP A 20 11.01 3.49 1.41
CA TRP A 20 10.86 2.46 2.43
C TRP A 20 11.76 2.67 3.63
N ASN A 21 13.05 2.92 3.41
CA ASN A 21 14.02 3.10 4.49
C ASN A 21 13.65 4.31 5.37
N ASN A 22 13.11 5.38 4.78
CA ASN A 22 12.61 6.56 5.50
C ASN A 22 11.29 6.33 6.25
N SER A 23 10.66 5.17 6.10
CA SER A 23 9.42 4.79 6.79
C SER A 23 9.54 3.48 7.57
N LEU A 24 10.77 2.98 7.72
CA LEU A 24 11.04 1.69 8.35
C LEU A 24 10.74 1.71 9.86
N ASP A 25 10.81 2.87 10.49
CA ASP A 25 10.37 3.10 11.87
C ASP A 25 8.89 2.74 12.05
N LEU A 26 8.01 3.22 11.17
CA LEU A 26 6.57 2.90 11.21
C LEU A 26 6.30 1.40 11.02
N ALA A 27 7.04 0.76 10.11
CA ALA A 27 6.92 -0.68 9.90
C ALA A 27 7.35 -1.46 11.17
N LYS A 28 8.46 -1.07 11.80
CA LYS A 28 8.94 -1.67 13.05
C LYS A 28 7.96 -1.47 14.20
N GLU A 29 7.43 -0.26 14.37
CA GLU A 29 6.38 0.02 15.37
C GLU A 29 5.15 -0.86 15.15
N THR A 30 4.72 -0.99 13.89
CA THR A 30 3.57 -1.82 13.51
C THR A 30 3.74 -3.27 13.97
N LEU A 31 4.94 -3.88 13.84
CA LEU A 31 5.18 -5.26 14.30
C LEU A 31 4.92 -5.50 15.78
N HIS A 32 5.03 -4.46 16.61
CA HIS A 32 4.86 -4.56 18.05
C HIS A 32 3.41 -4.35 18.50
N LEU A 33 2.49 -4.06 17.59
CA LEU A 33 1.09 -3.85 17.89
C LEU A 33 0.42 -5.11 18.43
N GLU A 34 -0.53 -4.90 19.35
CA GLU A 34 -1.28 -5.98 20.00
C GLU A 34 -1.96 -6.89 18.97
N PHE A 35 -2.51 -6.31 17.90
CA PHE A 35 -3.16 -7.05 16.83
C PHE A 35 -2.24 -8.11 16.22
N LEU A 36 -1.03 -7.72 15.81
CA LEU A 36 -0.06 -8.63 15.19
C LEU A 36 0.52 -9.63 16.20
N ASN A 37 0.72 -9.23 17.46
CA ASN A 37 1.12 -10.16 18.52
C ASN A 37 0.05 -11.25 18.78
N LYS A 38 -1.23 -10.88 18.76
CA LYS A 38 -2.35 -11.83 18.91
C LYS A 38 -2.52 -12.72 17.69
N LEU A 39 -2.31 -12.19 16.49
CA LEU A 39 -2.28 -12.97 15.25
C LEU A 39 -1.17 -14.02 15.28
N LYS A 40 0.05 -13.63 15.68
CA LYS A 40 1.21 -14.53 15.81
C LYS A 40 1.03 -15.61 16.87
N SER A 41 0.42 -15.26 18.01
CA SER A 41 0.21 -16.19 19.13
C SER A 41 -1.04 -17.05 19.03
N TYR A 42 -1.83 -16.92 17.94
CA TYR A 42 -3.12 -17.62 17.76
C TYR A 42 -4.15 -17.32 18.85
N THR A 43 -4.01 -16.18 19.55
CA THR A 43 -4.94 -15.75 20.61
C THR A 43 -5.95 -14.70 20.14
N MET A 44 -5.96 -14.41 18.83
CA MET A 44 -6.89 -13.48 18.22
C MET A 44 -8.33 -14.00 18.32
N LYS A 45 -9.23 -13.16 18.85
CA LYS A 45 -10.67 -13.46 18.85
C LYS A 45 -11.20 -13.46 17.41
N ALA A 46 -11.99 -14.46 17.05
CA ALA A 46 -12.55 -14.59 15.71
C ALA A 46 -13.32 -13.34 15.25
N GLU A 47 -14.11 -12.73 16.14
CA GLU A 47 -14.87 -11.50 15.85
C GLU A 47 -13.96 -10.32 15.50
N ARG A 48 -12.85 -10.16 16.21
CA ARG A 48 -11.86 -9.10 15.96
C ARG A 48 -11.18 -9.32 14.61
N TYR A 49 -10.80 -10.56 14.32
CA TYR A 49 -10.22 -10.93 13.03
C TYR A 49 -11.20 -10.75 11.87
N LEU A 50 -12.47 -11.09 12.06
CA LEU A 50 -13.52 -10.87 11.07
C LEU A 50 -13.72 -9.37 10.82
N LYS A 51 -13.80 -8.55 11.88
CA LYS A 51 -13.90 -7.10 11.76
C LYS A 51 -12.73 -6.52 10.96
N PHE A 52 -11.50 -6.93 11.26
CA PHE A 52 -10.32 -6.56 10.50
C PHE A 52 -10.44 -6.93 9.01
N THR A 53 -10.82 -8.18 8.73
CA THR A 53 -10.98 -8.69 7.36
C THR A 53 -12.03 -7.89 6.59
N LEU A 54 -13.16 -7.56 7.21
CA LEU A 54 -14.20 -6.76 6.58
C LEU A 54 -13.72 -5.33 6.26
N GLN A 55 -12.92 -4.72 7.14
CA GLN A 55 -12.35 -3.38 6.89
C GLN A 55 -11.27 -3.40 5.79
N ASP A 56 -10.45 -4.45 5.73
CA ASP A 56 -9.48 -4.67 4.64
C ASP A 56 -10.19 -4.94 3.30
N MET A 57 -11.38 -5.53 3.32
CA MET A 57 -12.25 -5.62 2.13
C MET A 57 -12.79 -4.25 1.71
N VAL A 58 -13.20 -3.39 2.66
CA VAL A 58 -13.61 -2.01 2.37
C VAL A 58 -12.46 -1.20 1.77
N TYR A 59 -11.23 -1.37 2.29
CA TYR A 59 -10.02 -0.82 1.68
C TYR A 59 -9.87 -1.26 0.22
N LEU A 60 -9.91 -2.57 0.00
CA LEU A 60 -9.67 -3.17 -1.30
C LEU A 60 -10.70 -2.71 -2.33
N ASP A 61 -11.98 -2.65 -1.95
CA ASP A 61 -13.07 -2.14 -2.80
C ASP A 61 -12.89 -0.66 -3.14
N GLY A 62 -12.62 0.17 -2.11
CA GLY A 62 -12.40 1.60 -2.29
C GLY A 62 -11.21 1.94 -3.17
N VAL A 63 -10.05 1.30 -2.94
CA VAL A 63 -8.86 1.49 -3.78
C VAL A 63 -9.06 0.95 -5.19
N THR A 64 -9.82 -0.14 -5.37
CA THR A 64 -10.19 -0.64 -6.70
C THR A 64 -11.01 0.38 -7.47
N ALA A 65 -12.00 1.01 -6.84
CA ALA A 65 -12.80 2.07 -7.46
C ALA A 65 -11.95 3.29 -7.84
N MET A 66 -11.04 3.70 -6.96
CA MET A 66 -10.10 4.81 -7.24
C MET A 66 -9.12 4.49 -8.38
N LEU A 67 -8.64 3.24 -8.44
CA LEU A 67 -7.81 2.76 -9.55
C LEU A 67 -8.57 2.78 -10.89
N LYS A 68 -9.87 2.43 -10.89
CA LYS A 68 -10.73 2.55 -12.06
C LYS A 68 -10.82 4.01 -12.53
N GLU A 69 -11.14 4.93 -11.63
CA GLU A 69 -11.21 6.38 -11.94
C GLU A 69 -9.88 6.89 -12.50
N MET A 70 -8.76 6.56 -11.84
CA MET A 70 -7.44 6.98 -12.30
C MET A 70 -7.06 6.36 -13.64
N SER A 71 -7.49 5.12 -13.94
CA SER A 71 -7.26 4.50 -15.26
C SER A 71 -8.03 5.18 -16.38
N GLU A 72 -9.18 5.78 -16.08
CA GLU A 72 -9.97 6.56 -17.04
C GLU A 72 -9.40 7.99 -17.20
N LYS A 73 -8.84 8.57 -16.12
CA LYS A 73 -8.31 9.93 -16.07
C LYS A 73 -6.90 10.06 -16.66
N VAL A 74 -6.02 9.08 -16.43
CA VAL A 74 -4.61 9.14 -16.85
C VAL A 74 -4.48 8.59 -18.26
N THR A 75 -4.50 9.49 -19.24
CA THR A 75 -4.34 9.13 -20.66
C THR A 75 -2.89 9.17 -21.12
N GLU A 76 -2.05 9.97 -20.47
CA GLU A 76 -0.63 10.15 -20.75
C GLU A 76 0.14 10.39 -19.44
N PRO A 77 1.44 10.05 -19.37
CA PRO A 77 2.20 9.26 -20.35
C PRO A 77 1.78 7.78 -20.38
N GLU A 78 1.91 7.13 -21.53
CA GLU A 78 1.40 5.76 -21.77
C GLU A 78 1.88 4.71 -20.76
N ASP A 79 3.12 4.81 -20.26
CA ASP A 79 3.62 3.87 -19.24
C ASP A 79 2.93 4.03 -17.88
N LEU A 80 2.59 5.25 -17.46
CA LEU A 80 1.78 5.49 -16.26
C LEU A 80 0.34 5.01 -16.46
N LYS A 81 -0.24 5.24 -17.63
CA LYS A 81 -1.57 4.72 -17.99
C LYS A 81 -1.61 3.20 -17.91
N VAL A 82 -0.72 2.52 -18.62
CA VAL A 82 -0.61 1.05 -18.64
C VAL A 82 -0.38 0.50 -17.24
N PHE A 83 0.45 1.16 -16.43
CA PHE A 83 0.67 0.77 -15.05
C PHE A 83 -0.62 0.83 -14.22
N ILE A 84 -1.36 1.93 -14.28
CA ILE A 84 -2.60 2.13 -13.51
C ILE A 84 -3.71 1.17 -13.98
N GLU A 85 -3.88 0.98 -15.28
CA GLU A 85 -4.82 -0.01 -15.86
C GLU A 85 -4.50 -1.44 -15.41
N GLY A 86 -3.21 -1.79 -15.41
CA GLY A 86 -2.72 -3.07 -14.91
C GLY A 86 -2.99 -3.26 -13.42
N ARG A 87 -2.76 -2.22 -12.60
CA ARG A 87 -3.09 -2.25 -11.16
C ARG A 87 -4.59 -2.38 -10.93
N HIS A 88 -5.43 -1.61 -11.63
CA HIS A 88 -6.89 -1.74 -11.56
C HIS A 88 -7.33 -3.18 -11.86
N SER A 89 -6.83 -3.76 -12.95
CA SER A 89 -7.15 -5.14 -13.35
C SER A 89 -6.73 -6.17 -12.29
N SER A 90 -5.55 -6.00 -11.69
CA SER A 90 -5.06 -6.87 -10.61
C SER A 90 -5.89 -6.75 -9.33
N TYR A 91 -6.16 -5.52 -8.89
CA TYR A 91 -6.98 -5.25 -7.71
C TYR A 91 -8.40 -5.77 -7.87
N LYS A 92 -9.03 -5.54 -9.03
CA LYS A 92 -10.38 -6.03 -9.32
C LYS A 92 -10.46 -7.56 -9.25
N LYS A 93 -9.52 -8.27 -9.89
CA LYS A 93 -9.47 -9.74 -9.85
C LYS A 93 -9.32 -10.26 -8.42
N PHE A 94 -8.43 -9.65 -7.64
CA PHE A 94 -8.21 -10.02 -6.24
C PHE A 94 -9.45 -9.76 -5.38
N ARG A 95 -10.04 -8.57 -5.50
CA ARG A 95 -11.29 -8.17 -4.84
C ARG A 95 -12.43 -9.15 -5.13
N ASP A 96 -12.68 -9.46 -6.39
CA ASP A 96 -13.78 -10.35 -6.79
C ASP A 96 -13.57 -11.77 -6.24
N SER A 97 -12.32 -12.26 -6.25
CA SER A 97 -11.95 -13.55 -5.64
C SER A 97 -12.21 -13.56 -4.13
N CYS A 98 -11.82 -12.50 -3.42
CA CYS A 98 -12.05 -12.38 -1.97
C CYS A 98 -13.55 -12.35 -1.64
N LEU A 99 -14.34 -11.53 -2.33
CA LEU A 99 -15.79 -11.46 -2.15
C LEU A 99 -16.46 -12.81 -2.39
N GLN A 100 -16.07 -13.51 -3.46
CA GLN A 100 -16.56 -14.85 -3.75
C GLN A 100 -16.21 -15.85 -2.64
N SER A 101 -14.96 -15.86 -2.16
CA SER A 101 -14.51 -16.77 -1.11
C SER A 101 -15.23 -16.56 0.22
N LEU A 102 -15.62 -15.31 0.51
CA LEU A 102 -16.35 -14.94 1.72
C LEU A 102 -17.87 -14.99 1.54
N SER A 103 -18.37 -15.34 0.36
CA SER A 103 -19.81 -15.30 0.02
C SER A 103 -20.47 -13.93 0.28
N ILE A 104 -19.71 -12.85 0.10
CA ILE A 104 -20.17 -11.46 0.27
C ILE A 104 -20.56 -10.93 -1.12
N LYS A 105 -21.79 -10.42 -1.25
CA LYS A 105 -22.28 -9.83 -2.51
C LYS A 105 -21.73 -8.42 -2.75
N ASP A 106 -21.77 -7.60 -1.72
CA ASP A 106 -21.29 -6.22 -1.72
C ASP A 106 -20.94 -5.80 -0.28
N LEU A 107 -20.24 -4.67 -0.16
CA LEU A 107 -19.74 -4.14 1.12
C LEU A 107 -20.51 -2.88 1.55
N ASN A 108 -21.66 -2.58 0.94
CA ASN A 108 -22.38 -1.32 1.17
C ASN A 108 -22.91 -1.18 2.60
N SER A 109 -23.12 -2.29 3.30
CA SER A 109 -23.56 -2.32 4.70
C SER A 109 -22.42 -2.21 5.71
N ILE A 110 -21.17 -2.14 5.27
CA ILE A 110 -20.00 -2.11 6.14
C ILE A 110 -19.49 -0.69 6.22
N GLU A 111 -19.70 -0.06 7.37
CA GLU A 111 -19.18 1.28 7.61
C GLU A 111 -17.66 1.23 7.82
N PRO A 112 -16.89 2.07 7.11
CA PRO A 112 -15.45 2.19 7.34
C PRO A 112 -15.22 2.76 8.74
N MET A 113 -14.33 2.14 9.49
CA MET A 113 -13.87 2.69 10.77
C MET A 113 -13.07 3.99 10.54
N PRO A 114 -12.92 4.87 11.55
CA PRO A 114 -12.24 6.16 11.37
C PRO A 114 -10.84 6.06 10.75
N ALA A 115 -10.03 5.07 11.15
CA ALA A 115 -8.71 4.84 10.57
C ALA A 115 -8.77 4.44 9.08
N MET A 116 -9.72 3.58 8.71
CA MET A 116 -9.93 3.15 7.33
C MET A 116 -10.46 4.29 6.45
N GLN A 117 -11.39 5.09 6.99
CA GLN A 117 -11.90 6.28 6.30
C GLN A 117 -10.78 7.27 6.01
N LYS A 118 -9.94 7.59 7.01
CA LYS A 118 -8.74 8.43 6.87
C LYS A 118 -7.77 7.87 5.82
N TYR A 119 -7.59 6.55 5.79
CA TYR A 119 -6.74 5.88 4.81
C TYR A 119 -7.26 6.11 3.38
N LEU A 120 -8.55 5.86 3.14
CA LEU A 120 -9.18 6.08 1.84
C LEU A 120 -9.19 7.57 1.44
N ASP A 121 -9.41 8.47 2.38
CA ASP A 121 -9.39 9.92 2.13
C ASP A 121 -8.00 10.41 1.72
N THR A 122 -6.93 9.83 2.30
CA THR A 122 -5.55 10.13 1.88
C THR A 122 -5.32 9.77 0.42
N TYR A 123 -5.86 8.65 -0.07
CA TYR A 123 -5.80 8.33 -1.51
C TYR A 123 -6.56 9.35 -2.36
N ARG A 124 -7.77 9.73 -1.95
CA ARG A 124 -8.59 10.73 -2.66
C ARG A 124 -7.92 12.10 -2.70
N GLU A 125 -7.18 12.49 -1.66
CA GLU A 125 -6.35 13.69 -1.67
C GLU A 125 -5.24 13.58 -2.71
N VAL A 126 -4.52 12.46 -2.74
CA VAL A 126 -3.43 12.23 -3.70
C VAL A 126 -3.94 12.18 -5.15
N MET A 127 -5.15 11.69 -5.41
CA MET A 127 -5.76 11.70 -6.76
C MET A 127 -5.99 13.10 -7.34
N LYS A 128 -6.04 14.13 -6.48
CA LYS A 128 -6.17 15.54 -6.88
C LYS A 128 -4.83 16.15 -7.30
N GLU A 129 -3.72 15.47 -7.05
CA GLU A 129 -2.41 15.91 -7.50
C GLU A 129 -2.33 15.97 -9.03
N SER A 130 -1.56 16.92 -9.54
CA SER A 130 -1.40 17.12 -10.98
C SER A 130 -0.58 16.00 -11.65
N ASP A 131 0.39 15.43 -10.93
CA ASP A 131 1.26 14.36 -11.43
C ASP A 131 0.77 12.99 -10.92
N PRO A 132 0.26 12.10 -11.80
CA PRO A 132 -0.31 10.83 -11.40
C PRO A 132 0.72 9.85 -10.81
N VAL A 133 2.02 10.11 -10.94
CA VAL A 133 3.05 9.30 -10.25
C VAL A 133 2.83 9.28 -8.73
N TYR A 134 2.28 10.35 -8.15
CA TYR A 134 2.05 10.41 -6.72
C TYR A 134 0.98 9.41 -6.25
N PHE A 135 0.01 9.08 -7.11
CA PHE A 135 -0.94 8.00 -6.84
C PHE A 135 -0.25 6.64 -6.87
N VAL A 136 0.71 6.43 -7.80
CA VAL A 136 1.57 5.22 -7.82
C VAL A 136 2.39 5.10 -6.53
N VAL A 137 2.95 6.21 -6.04
CA VAL A 137 3.66 6.26 -4.75
C VAL A 137 2.73 5.87 -3.59
N ALA A 138 1.51 6.40 -3.57
CA ALA A 138 0.55 6.13 -2.51
C ALA A 138 0.11 4.65 -2.44
N LEU A 139 0.15 3.92 -3.56
CA LEU A 139 -0.21 2.50 -3.63
C LEU A 139 0.88 1.56 -3.11
N LEU A 140 2.15 1.97 -3.14
CA LEU A 140 3.31 1.11 -2.86
C LEU A 140 3.44 0.65 -1.38
N PRO A 141 3.14 1.48 -0.36
CA PRO A 141 3.24 1.09 1.05
C PRO A 141 2.53 -0.22 1.38
N CYS A 142 1.32 -0.43 0.85
CA CYS A 142 0.51 -1.60 1.18
C CYS A 142 1.18 -2.94 0.82
N PRO A 143 1.49 -3.23 -0.46
CA PRO A 143 2.14 -4.50 -0.80
C PRO A 143 3.50 -4.66 -0.11
N ARG A 144 4.24 -3.57 0.12
CA ARG A 144 5.57 -3.64 0.75
C ARG A 144 5.50 -3.90 2.26
N ALA A 145 4.64 -3.18 2.99
CA ALA A 145 4.42 -3.35 4.42
C ALA A 145 3.90 -4.75 4.74
N TRP A 146 2.87 -5.22 4.02
CA TRP A 146 2.31 -6.55 4.20
C TRP A 146 3.34 -7.66 3.95
N SER A 147 4.14 -7.55 2.87
CA SER A 147 5.21 -8.51 2.57
C SER A 147 6.24 -8.56 3.71
N TRP A 148 6.66 -7.39 4.18
CA TRP A 148 7.66 -7.29 5.25
C TRP A 148 7.13 -7.82 6.58
N ILE A 149 5.89 -7.47 6.96
CA ILE A 149 5.22 -7.99 8.17
C ILE A 149 5.13 -9.53 8.10
N ALA A 150 4.70 -10.09 6.96
CA ALA A 150 4.53 -11.52 6.79
C ALA A 150 5.86 -12.31 6.86
N GLN A 151 6.96 -11.72 6.40
CA GLN A 151 8.31 -12.27 6.53
C GLN A 151 8.79 -12.25 7.98
N ASN A 152 8.57 -11.14 8.69
CA ASN A 152 9.05 -10.95 10.07
C ASN A 152 8.20 -11.68 11.13
N LEU A 153 6.90 -11.89 10.89
CA LEU A 153 6.01 -12.60 11.82
C LEU A 153 6.03 -14.13 11.66
N GLN A 154 6.65 -14.67 10.61
CA GLN A 154 6.65 -16.10 10.28
C GLN A 154 5.23 -16.69 10.31
N LEU A 155 4.25 -15.99 9.70
CA LEU A 155 2.85 -16.39 9.75
C LEU A 155 2.65 -17.83 9.21
N PRO A 156 1.78 -18.63 9.86
CA PRO A 156 1.46 -19.99 9.43
C PRO A 156 0.83 -20.04 8.04
N LYS A 157 1.12 -21.14 7.32
CA LYS A 157 0.73 -21.39 5.92
C LYS A 157 -0.76 -21.39 5.62
N HIS A 158 -1.61 -21.45 6.65
CA HIS A 158 -3.06 -21.59 6.52
C HIS A 158 -3.84 -20.31 6.88
N SER A 159 -3.16 -19.21 7.24
CA SER A 159 -3.84 -17.92 7.43
C SER A 159 -4.22 -17.31 6.07
N VAL A 160 -5.32 -16.56 5.97
CA VAL A 160 -5.67 -15.86 4.71
C VAL A 160 -4.60 -14.83 4.32
N HIS A 161 -3.84 -14.34 5.31
CA HIS A 161 -2.65 -13.51 5.12
C HIS A 161 -1.48 -14.28 4.52
N TYR A 162 -1.44 -15.61 4.65
CA TYR A 162 -0.52 -16.45 3.89
C TYR A 162 -0.90 -16.53 2.40
N ILE A 163 -2.19 -16.45 2.04
CA ILE A 163 -2.59 -16.35 0.62
C ILE A 163 -2.11 -15.01 0.05
N ARG A 164 -2.27 -13.91 0.81
CA ARG A 164 -1.69 -12.60 0.47
C ARG A 164 -0.16 -12.67 0.42
N LYS A 165 0.46 -13.44 1.33
CA LYS A 165 1.90 -13.75 1.36
C LYS A 165 2.33 -14.52 0.11
N SER A 166 1.60 -15.53 -0.37
CA SER A 166 1.96 -16.31 -1.56
C SER A 166 1.85 -15.49 -2.86
N ASP A 167 0.87 -14.58 -2.94
CA ASP A 167 0.80 -13.62 -4.06
C ASP A 167 1.96 -12.60 -4.00
N SER A 168 2.37 -12.19 -2.80
CA SER A 168 3.53 -11.29 -2.60
C SER A 168 4.90 -11.98 -2.66
N GLU A 169 5.00 -13.27 -2.33
CA GLU A 169 6.22 -14.10 -2.36
C GLU A 169 6.72 -14.31 -3.79
N SER A 170 5.87 -14.08 -4.79
CA SER A 170 6.31 -13.95 -6.18
C SER A 170 7.37 -12.84 -6.35
N GLY A 171 7.49 -11.91 -5.38
CA GLY A 171 8.41 -10.77 -5.44
C GLY A 171 8.15 -9.87 -6.64
N GLN A 172 6.99 -10.02 -7.30
CA GLN A 172 6.66 -9.33 -8.54
C GLN A 172 5.86 -8.06 -8.29
N SER A 173 5.14 -7.97 -7.17
CA SER A 173 4.27 -6.83 -6.87
C SER A 173 5.03 -5.50 -6.85
N GLU A 174 6.25 -5.46 -6.29
CA GLU A 174 7.08 -4.26 -6.22
C GLU A 174 7.91 -4.00 -7.49
N LYS A 175 8.30 -5.05 -8.22
CA LYS A 175 9.19 -4.93 -9.40
C LYS A 175 8.63 -3.99 -10.47
N HIS A 176 7.31 -3.93 -10.61
CA HIS A 176 6.66 -3.06 -11.58
C HIS A 176 6.66 -1.57 -11.17
N TYR A 177 6.83 -1.24 -9.88
CA TYR A 177 6.85 0.15 -9.40
C TYR A 177 8.20 0.82 -9.70
N ARG A 178 9.31 0.10 -9.50
CA ARG A 178 10.67 0.66 -9.56
C ARG A 178 10.97 1.44 -10.86
N PRO A 179 10.68 0.92 -12.07
CA PRO A 179 10.94 1.66 -13.29
C PRO A 179 10.17 2.99 -13.38
N ILE A 180 8.90 2.99 -12.95
CA ILE A 180 8.06 4.18 -12.92
C ILE A 180 8.60 5.19 -11.91
N LEU A 181 8.85 4.76 -10.67
CA LEU A 181 9.30 5.67 -9.61
C LEU A 181 10.66 6.30 -9.94
N ASN A 182 11.64 5.50 -10.38
CA ASN A 182 12.97 6.00 -10.74
C ASN A 182 12.93 6.96 -11.94
N LYS A 183 11.99 6.77 -12.88
CA LYS A 183 11.81 7.65 -14.05
C LYS A 183 11.20 9.01 -13.68
N TYR A 184 10.12 9.01 -12.89
CA TYR A 184 9.30 10.20 -12.66
C TYR A 184 9.69 11.01 -11.42
N LEU A 185 10.36 10.41 -10.44
CA LEU A 185 10.80 11.05 -9.19
C LEU A 185 12.29 11.42 -9.25
N ASN A 186 12.66 12.13 -10.31
CA ASN A 186 14.05 12.41 -10.69
C ASN A 186 14.59 13.76 -10.19
N SER A 187 13.89 14.42 -9.27
CA SER A 187 14.32 15.67 -8.64
C SER A 187 14.09 15.61 -7.13
N THR A 188 14.88 16.37 -6.37
CA THR A 188 14.78 16.42 -4.91
C THR A 188 13.38 16.82 -4.44
N GLU A 189 12.75 17.80 -5.09
CA GLU A 189 11.39 18.26 -4.75
C GLU A 189 10.35 17.15 -4.94
N LYS A 190 10.37 16.47 -6.10
CA LYS A 190 9.46 15.35 -6.37
C LYS A 190 9.70 14.19 -5.41
N LEU A 191 10.96 13.87 -5.13
CA LEU A 191 11.32 12.80 -4.21
C LEU A 191 10.87 13.10 -2.78
N GLN A 192 11.04 14.33 -2.31
CA GLN A 192 10.60 14.75 -0.98
C GLN A 192 9.07 14.66 -0.84
N LYS A 193 8.33 15.15 -1.84
CA LYS A 193 6.87 15.03 -1.87
C LYS A 193 6.42 13.57 -1.93
N ALA A 194 7.08 12.74 -2.73
CA ALA A 194 6.81 11.31 -2.77
C ALA A 194 7.07 10.65 -1.40
N ASN A 195 8.14 11.03 -0.71
CA ASN A 195 8.43 10.55 0.64
C ASN A 195 7.33 10.91 1.64
N ASP A 196 6.83 12.14 1.61
CA ASP A 196 5.74 12.57 2.48
C ASP A 196 4.45 11.79 2.21
N ILE A 197 4.12 11.53 0.94
CA ILE A 197 2.96 10.72 0.54
C ILE A 197 3.13 9.27 0.99
N PHE A 198 4.29 8.68 0.71
CA PHE A 198 4.61 7.31 1.08
C PHE A 198 4.51 7.11 2.60
N ARG A 199 5.13 8.02 3.36
CA ARG A 199 5.15 7.96 4.82
C ARG A 199 3.75 8.18 5.42
N ARG A 200 2.93 9.08 4.85
CA ARG A 200 1.50 9.22 5.25
C ARG A 200 0.73 7.92 5.06
N GLN A 201 0.94 7.22 3.96
CA GLN A 201 0.27 5.95 3.71
C GLN A 201 0.82 4.81 4.59
N MET A 202 2.12 4.80 4.91
CA MET A 202 2.68 3.92 5.95
C MET A 202 2.08 4.19 7.33
N GLN A 203 1.82 5.45 7.68
CA GLN A 203 1.13 5.81 8.92
C GLN A 203 -0.31 5.30 8.91
N ASN A 204 -1.02 5.37 7.78
CA ASN A 204 -2.37 4.83 7.67
C ASN A 204 -2.39 3.29 7.81
N GLU A 205 -1.41 2.57 7.26
CA GLU A 205 -1.24 1.13 7.50
C GLU A 205 -1.02 0.85 9.00
N HIS A 206 -0.11 1.58 9.66
CA HIS A 206 0.10 1.47 11.11
C HIS A 206 -1.20 1.72 11.89
N ASP A 207 -1.90 2.83 11.61
CA ASP A 207 -3.14 3.22 12.30
C ASP A 207 -4.24 2.18 12.10
N PHE A 208 -4.32 1.57 10.91
CA PHE A 208 -5.25 0.48 10.63
C PHE A 208 -4.96 -0.73 11.52
N PHE A 209 -3.71 -1.20 11.60
CA PHE A 209 -3.35 -2.29 12.51
C PHE A 209 -3.53 -1.93 13.99
N TYR A 210 -3.26 -0.68 14.38
CA TYR A 210 -3.36 -0.21 15.77
C TYR A 210 -4.81 -0.22 16.26
N THR A 211 -5.74 0.17 15.40
CA THR A 211 -7.17 0.28 15.74
C THR A 211 -7.97 -1.01 15.54
N SER A 212 -7.35 -2.04 14.96
CA SER A 212 -7.93 -3.35 14.68
C SER A 212 -7.81 -4.31 15.85
#